data_AF-A0A956KBP8-F1
#
_entry.id   AF-A0A956KBP8-F1
#
_cell.length_a   1.000
_cell.length_b   1.000
_cell.length_c   1.000
_cell.angle_alpha   90.00
_cell.angle_beta   90.00
_cell.angle_gamma   90.00
#
_symmetry.space_group_name_H-M   'P 1'
#
loop_
_entity.id
_entity.type
_entity.pdbx_description
1 polymer ?
#
loop_
_entity_poly.entity_id
_entity_poly.type
_entity_poly.pdbx_seq_one_letter_code
_entity_poly.pdbx_strand_id
1 'polypeptide(L)'
;MKALKVLGIIILLLAVAVGVFWVGWLRPPPAEDVCDNLASLTEKETQVKWGDAERQECIKKFSTPPEFGLMPWVKRVKCVRDAGSLADVEKCRG
;
A
#
# COMPACT_ATOMS: atom_id res chain seq x y z
N MET A 1 -9.27 28.54 -33.22
CA MET A 1 -10.38 28.00 -32.38
C MET A 1 -10.32 26.49 -32.13
N LYS A 2 -9.87 25.64 -33.07
CA LYS A 2 -9.77 24.18 -32.86
C LYS A 2 -8.62 23.79 -31.90
N ALA A 3 -7.44 24.39 -32.05
CA ALA A 3 -6.28 24.10 -31.22
C ALA A 3 -6.51 24.39 -29.72
N LEU A 4 -7.16 25.51 -29.39
CA LEU A 4 -7.47 25.88 -28.00
C LEU A 4 -8.44 24.88 -27.33
N LYS A 5 -9.42 24.35 -28.09
CA LYS A 5 -10.33 23.29 -27.62
C LYS A 5 -9.61 21.97 -27.38
N VAL A 6 -8.70 21.59 -28.29
CA VAL A 6 -7.89 20.37 -28.13
C VAL A 6 -6.96 20.48 -26.92
N LEU A 7 -6.32 21.63 -26.73
CA LEU A 7 -5.45 21.88 -25.57
C LEU A 7 -6.23 21.81 -24.24
N GLY A 8 -7.44 22.38 -24.20
CA GLY A 8 -8.32 22.31 -23.03
C GLY A 8 -8.73 20.87 -22.66
N ILE A 9 -9.00 20.03 -23.65
CA ILE A 9 -9.33 18.60 -23.43
C ILE A 9 -8.12 17.84 -22.89
N ILE A 10 -6.91 18.09 -23.42
CA ILE A 10 -5.68 17.43 -22.95
C ILE A 10 -5.41 17.80 -21.48
N ILE A 11 -5.55 19.08 -21.11
CA ILE A 11 -5.36 19.53 -19.73
C ILE A 11 -6.39 18.89 -18.80
N LEU A 12 -7.66 18.78 -19.22
CA LEU A 12 -8.70 18.11 -18.46
C LEU A 12 -8.36 16.63 -18.23
N LEU A 13 -7.93 15.91 -19.26
CA LEU A 13 -7.54 14.50 -19.16
C LEU A 13 -6.32 14.31 -18.24
N LEU A 14 -5.33 15.20 -18.31
CA LEU A 14 -4.19 15.18 -17.40
C LEU A 14 -4.61 15.42 -15.95
N ALA A 15 -5.51 16.37 -15.69
CA ALA A 15 -6.02 16.62 -14.35
C ALA A 15 -6.78 15.39 -13.79
N VAL A 16 -7.58 14.72 -14.63
CA VAL A 16 -8.26 13.47 -14.25
C VAL A 16 -7.24 12.36 -13.95
N ALA A 17 -6.21 12.20 -14.78
CA ALA A 17 -5.17 11.19 -14.56
C ALA A 17 -4.41 11.43 -13.25
N VAL A 18 -4.05 12.68 -12.95
CA VAL A 18 -3.43 13.06 -11.67
C VAL A 18 -4.38 12.76 -10.52
N GLY A 19 -5.66 13.09 -10.65
CA GLY A 19 -6.69 12.79 -9.64
C GLY A 19 -6.81 11.29 -9.35
N VAL A 20 -6.89 10.44 -10.39
CA VAL A 20 -6.96 8.98 -10.26
C VAL A 20 -5.68 8.43 -9.63
N PHE A 21 -4.51 8.90 -10.06
CA PHE A 21 -3.23 8.50 -9.49
C PHE A 21 -3.13 8.87 -8.01
N TRP A 22 -3.55 10.08 -7.64
CA TRP A 22 -3.51 10.55 -6.27
C TRP A 22 -4.46 9.76 -5.36
N VAL A 23 -5.68 9.49 -5.81
CA VAL A 23 -6.66 8.67 -5.08
C VAL A 23 -6.19 7.21 -4.96
N GLY A 24 -5.58 6.64 -6.01
CA GLY A 24 -4.98 5.30 -5.95
C GLY A 24 -3.76 5.24 -5.02
N TRP A 25 -2.97 6.31 -4.97
CA TRP A 25 -1.82 6.41 -4.07
C TRP A 25 -2.23 6.55 -2.59
N LEU A 26 -3.36 7.19 -2.31
CA LEU A 26 -3.90 7.36 -0.95
C LEU A 26 -4.67 6.16 -0.42
N ARG A 27 -5.03 5.18 -1.26
CA ARG A 27 -5.68 3.96 -0.79
C ARG A 27 -4.66 2.98 -0.22
N PRO A 28 -4.87 2.44 0.99
CA PRO A 28 -4.07 1.32 1.48
C PRO A 28 -4.31 0.08 0.61
N PRO A 29 -3.29 -0.80 0.46
CA PRO A 29 -3.52 -2.11 -0.09
C PRO A 29 -4.40 -2.94 0.88
N PRO A 30 -5.01 -4.04 0.40
CA PRO A 30 -5.68 -5.01 1.25
C PRO A 30 -4.74 -5.51 2.35
N ALA A 31 -5.26 -5.68 3.56
CA ALA A 31 -4.46 -6.16 4.69
C ALA A 31 -4.02 -7.62 4.50
N GLU A 32 -4.81 -8.38 3.76
CA GLU A 32 -4.53 -9.76 3.36
C GLU A 32 -3.22 -9.84 2.57
N ASP A 33 -3.05 -9.01 1.53
CA ASP A 33 -1.84 -9.00 0.70
C ASP A 33 -0.59 -8.66 1.52
N VAL A 34 -0.71 -7.72 2.47
CA VAL A 34 0.38 -7.32 3.36
C VAL A 34 0.79 -8.49 4.27
N CYS A 35 -0.20 -9.15 4.87
CA CYS A 35 0.03 -10.25 5.80
C CYS A 35 0.47 -11.53 5.11
N ASP A 36 0.01 -11.78 3.88
CA ASP A 36 0.47 -12.90 3.06
C ASP A 36 1.93 -12.70 2.64
N ASN A 37 2.34 -11.48 2.28
CA ASN A 37 3.74 -11.18 2.04
C ASN A 37 4.58 -11.38 3.31
N LEU A 38 4.13 -10.87 4.46
CA LEU A 38 4.84 -11.05 5.73
C LEU A 38 4.96 -12.51 6.15
N ALA A 39 3.89 -13.30 6.01
CA ALA A 39 3.91 -14.73 6.29
C ALA A 39 4.88 -15.44 5.35
N SER A 40 4.85 -15.13 4.05
CA SER A 40 5.75 -15.69 3.05
C SER A 40 7.22 -15.34 3.32
N LEU A 41 7.53 -14.10 3.70
CA LEU A 41 8.89 -13.68 4.05
C LEU A 41 9.36 -14.36 5.34
N THR A 42 8.47 -14.46 6.33
CA THR A 42 8.79 -15.15 7.59
C THR A 42 9.11 -16.62 7.34
N GLU A 43 8.26 -17.34 6.62
CA GLU A 43 8.51 -18.74 6.30
C GLU A 43 9.81 -18.91 5.51
N LYS A 44 10.05 -18.03 4.53
CA LYS A 44 11.27 -18.08 3.70
C LYS A 44 12.55 -17.87 4.52
N GLU A 45 12.57 -16.89 5.42
CA GLU A 45 13.79 -16.48 6.13
C GLU A 45 14.01 -17.18 7.47
N THR A 46 12.93 -17.49 8.19
CA THR A 46 13.02 -18.07 9.55
C THR A 46 12.55 -19.52 9.61
N GLN A 47 11.98 -20.05 8.52
CA GLN A 47 11.35 -21.38 8.47
C GLN A 47 10.16 -21.53 9.44
N VAL A 48 9.63 -20.42 9.96
CA VAL A 48 8.45 -20.40 10.82
C VAL A 48 7.21 -20.14 9.96
N LYS A 49 6.30 -21.12 9.95
CA LYS A 49 4.97 -20.95 9.37
C LYS A 49 4.07 -20.18 10.31
N TRP A 50 3.39 -19.18 9.78
CA TRP A 50 2.33 -18.49 10.51
C TRP A 50 1.11 -19.42 10.61
N GLY A 51 0.49 -19.47 11.78
CA GLY A 51 -0.83 -20.05 11.94
C GLY A 51 -1.92 -19.08 11.51
N ASP A 52 -3.14 -19.58 11.43
CA ASP A 52 -4.32 -18.77 11.10
C ASP A 52 -4.53 -17.65 12.13
N ALA A 53 -4.22 -17.89 13.40
CA ALA A 53 -4.36 -16.90 14.46
C ALA A 53 -3.42 -15.71 14.25
N GLU A 54 -2.13 -15.97 13.98
CA GLU A 54 -1.14 -14.92 13.68
C GLU A 54 -1.51 -14.13 12.42
N ARG A 55 -1.99 -14.83 11.38
CA ARG A 55 -2.45 -14.19 10.15
C ARG A 55 -3.65 -13.27 10.40
N GLN A 56 -4.65 -13.70 11.18
CA GLN A 56 -5.81 -12.89 11.51
C GLN A 56 -5.45 -11.68 12.38
N GLU A 57 -4.53 -11.83 13.32
CA GLU A 57 -4.03 -10.72 14.13
C GLU A 57 -3.34 -9.67 13.25
N CYS A 58 -2.50 -10.11 12.31
CA CYS A 58 -1.87 -9.23 11.33
C CYS A 58 -2.92 -8.49 10.49
N ILE A 59 -3.93 -9.18 9.97
CA ILE A 59 -4.99 -8.58 9.15
C ILE A 59 -5.71 -7.50 9.96
N LYS A 60 -6.09 -7.79 11.22
CA LYS A 60 -6.76 -6.82 12.10
C LYS A 60 -5.93 -5.54 12.29
N LYS A 61 -4.61 -5.70 12.47
CA LYS A 61 -3.66 -4.59 12.64
C LYS A 61 -3.57 -3.71 11.39
N PHE A 62 -3.51 -4.30 10.20
CA PHE A 62 -3.39 -3.56 8.94
C PHE A 62 -4.73 -3.15 8.32
N SER A 63 -5.84 -3.68 8.81
CA SER A 63 -7.20 -3.27 8.41
C SER A 63 -7.68 -2.03 9.16
N THR A 64 -7.05 -1.70 10.30
CA THR A 64 -7.47 -0.58 11.14
C THR A 64 -6.59 0.65 10.86
N PRO A 65 -7.10 1.68 10.17
CA PRO A 65 -6.35 2.91 9.97
C PRO A 65 -6.19 3.67 11.30
N PRO A 66 -5.10 4.43 11.48
CA PRO A 66 -4.90 5.23 12.68
C PRO A 66 -5.80 6.49 12.67
N GLU A 67 -6.09 7.02 13.86
CA GLU A 67 -6.84 8.28 14.02
C GLU A 67 -6.11 9.48 13.39
N PHE A 68 -4.78 9.46 13.42
CA PHE A 68 -3.93 10.51 12.85
C PHE A 68 -2.86 9.91 11.94
N GLY A 69 -2.50 10.64 10.87
CA GLY A 69 -1.39 10.24 9.99
C GLY A 69 -1.75 9.11 9.01
N LEU A 70 -2.93 9.18 8.39
CA LEU A 70 -3.36 8.23 7.34
C LEU A 70 -2.33 8.11 6.21
N MET A 71 -1.82 9.24 5.71
CA MET A 71 -0.85 9.24 4.61
C MET A 71 0.47 8.51 4.94
N PRO A 72 1.15 8.86 6.04
CA PRO A 72 2.30 8.08 6.52
C PRO A 72 1.95 6.60 6.72
N TRP A 73 0.77 6.30 7.27
CA TRP A 73 0.33 4.92 7.46
C TRP A 73 0.19 4.16 6.14
N VAL A 74 -0.55 4.69 5.16
CA VAL A 74 -0.70 4.09 3.82
C VAL A 74 0.66 3.83 3.18
N LYS A 75 1.60 4.79 3.29
CA LYS A 75 2.96 4.63 2.78
C LYS A 75 3.69 3.46 3.44
N ARG A 76 3.60 3.34 4.77
CA ARG A 76 4.18 2.20 5.51
C ARG A 76 3.56 0.88 5.11
N VAL A 77 2.23 0.80 5.01
CA VAL A 77 1.53 -0.44 4.63
C VAL A 77 1.92 -0.88 3.22
N LYS A 78 2.03 0.04 2.27
CA LYS A 78 2.53 -0.24 0.91
C LYS A 78 3.98 -0.73 0.92
N CYS A 79 4.83 -0.07 1.70
CA CYS A 79 6.22 -0.49 1.86
C CYS A 79 6.32 -1.93 2.39
N VAL A 80 5.52 -2.29 3.40
CA VAL A 80 5.52 -3.65 3.97
C VAL A 80 5.02 -4.69 2.95
N ARG A 81 3.97 -4.36 2.17
CA ARG A 81 3.49 -5.21 1.08
C ARG A 81 4.56 -5.47 0.02
N ASP A 82 5.35 -4.45 -0.31
CA ASP A 82 6.35 -4.50 -1.40
C ASP A 82 7.74 -4.92 -0.91
N ALA A 83 7.91 -5.16 0.38
CA ALA A 83 9.19 -5.55 0.96
C ALA A 83 9.61 -6.94 0.45
N GLY A 84 10.89 -7.06 0.07
CA GLY A 84 11.47 -8.31 -0.43
C GLY A 84 12.15 -9.17 0.65
N SER A 85 12.31 -8.62 1.86
CA SER A 85 12.93 -9.28 3.01
C SER A 85 12.39 -8.77 4.35
N LEU A 86 12.57 -9.52 5.43
CA LEU A 86 12.22 -9.05 6.78
C LEU A 86 13.04 -7.80 7.18
N ALA A 87 14.28 -7.69 6.71
CA ALA A 87 15.11 -6.49 6.92
C ALA A 87 14.52 -5.25 6.21
N ASP A 88 13.87 -5.42 5.05
CA ASP A 88 13.20 -4.32 4.36
C ASP A 88 11.88 -3.93 5.04
N VAL A 89 11.15 -4.90 5.60
CA VAL A 89 9.98 -4.65 6.44
C VAL A 89 10.33 -3.77 7.64
N GLU A 90 11.49 -3.97 8.27
CA GLU A 90 11.93 -3.13 9.39
C GLU A 90 12.19 -1.68 8.96
N LYS A 91 12.78 -1.47 7.78
CA LYS A 91 13.01 -0.14 7.22
C LYS A 91 11.71 0.60 6.93
N CYS A 92 10.60 -0.11 6.69
CA CYS A 92 9.28 0.48 6.48
C CYS A 92 8.66 1.13 7.74
N ARG A 93 9.27 0.98 8.92
CA ARG A 93 8.78 1.61 10.17
C ARG A 93 9.23 3.07 10.34
N GLY A 94 10.13 3.56 9.47
CA GLY A 94 10.67 4.93 9.47
C GLY A 94 9.68 6.01 9.02
#